data_AF-A0AB73HGQ2-F1
#
_entry.id   AF-A0AB73HGQ2-F1
#
_cell.length_a   1.000
_cell.length_b   1.000
_cell.length_c   1.000
_cell.angle_alpha   90.00
_cell.angle_beta   90.00
_cell.angle_gamma   90.00
#
_symmetry.space_group_name_H-M   'P 1'
#
loop_
_entity.id
_entity.type
_entity.pdbx_description
1 polymer ?
#
loop_
_entity_poly.entity_id
_entity_poly.type
_entity_poly.pdbx_seq_one_letter_code
_entity_poly.pdbx_strand_id
1 'polypeptide(L)'
;MSDQKQLLKRLYEGPFVTQTIVGINILVFLWLTLIGGSTNISVLVTHGALVPVLVQNGQGLWTIFTSMFIHIGFEHILFNMIALYFIGRLLERMIGHWKFVLIYIFSGLFANLASLALSNPNSISAGASGAIFGIIGVWLMMAEQYREYPALIDMGKQMLLFTVLGLISGLLGTNMNIIAHLGGLVSGFLIAYVIGFPKFGKVPTWKRIGSAILIVLMMIAFCKLAFTS
;
A
#
# COMPACT_ATOMS: atom_id res chain seq x y z
N MET A 1 13.78 25.01 -21.74
CA MET A 1 14.40 24.64 -20.44
C MET A 1 14.80 23.17 -20.57
N SER A 2 16.08 22.80 -20.45
CA SER A 2 16.54 21.44 -20.82
C SER A 2 15.96 20.35 -19.90
N ASP A 3 15.66 19.17 -20.46
CA ASP A 3 15.18 17.99 -19.71
C ASP A 3 16.08 17.65 -18.52
N GLN A 4 17.39 17.90 -18.65
CA GLN A 4 18.39 17.68 -17.60
C GLN A 4 18.19 18.60 -16.38
N LYS A 5 17.78 19.87 -16.57
CA LYS A 5 17.46 20.78 -15.45
C LYS A 5 16.16 20.40 -14.74
N GLN A 6 15.16 19.89 -15.46
CA GLN A 6 13.94 19.36 -14.85
C GLN A 6 14.19 18.06 -14.08
N LEU A 7 15.05 17.19 -14.61
CA LEU A 7 15.49 15.97 -13.92
C LEU A 7 16.22 16.33 -12.62
N LEU A 8 17.18 17.25 -12.68
CA LEU A 8 17.92 17.74 -11.51
C LEU A 8 16.99 18.39 -10.48
N LYS A 9 16.03 19.22 -10.91
CA LYS A 9 15.06 19.83 -10.00
C LYS A 9 14.21 18.79 -9.25
N ARG A 10 13.78 17.71 -9.93
CA ARG A 10 13.03 16.60 -9.28
C ARG A 10 13.89 15.69 -8.41
N LEU A 11 15.20 15.63 -8.66
CA LEU A 11 16.15 14.98 -7.77
C LEU A 11 16.37 15.81 -6.50
N TYR A 12 16.25 17.14 -6.60
CA TYR A 12 16.36 18.12 -5.51
C TYR A 12 15.06 18.33 -4.72
N GLU A 13 13.89 18.24 -5.37
CA GLU A 13 12.59 18.09 -4.69
C GLU A 13 12.59 16.70 -4.04
N GLY A 14 13.07 16.63 -2.80
CA GLY A 14 13.22 15.38 -2.04
C GLY A 14 11.90 14.59 -1.95
N PRO A 15 11.95 13.31 -1.57
CA PRO A 15 10.79 12.43 -1.44
C PRO A 15 9.94 12.82 -0.21
N PHE A 16 9.44 14.05 -0.19
CA PHE A 16 8.83 14.65 0.99
C PHE A 16 7.49 13.98 1.32
N VAL A 17 6.78 13.41 0.36
CA VAL A 17 5.56 12.65 0.65
C VAL A 17 5.92 11.38 1.41
N THR A 18 6.88 10.59 0.92
CA THR A 18 7.35 9.38 1.60
C THR A 18 7.82 9.73 3.01
N GLN A 19 8.64 10.78 3.15
CA GLN A 19 9.14 11.25 4.45
C GLN A 19 8.00 11.69 5.38
N THR A 20 6.99 12.38 4.85
CA THR A 20 5.82 12.83 5.62
C THR A 20 5.01 11.63 6.10
N ILE A 21 4.74 10.66 5.24
CA ILE A 21 4.00 9.44 5.61
C ILE A 21 4.79 8.66 6.67
N VAL A 22 6.11 8.51 6.52
CA VAL A 22 6.97 7.87 7.53
C VAL A 22 6.89 8.61 8.86
N GLY A 23 7.00 9.95 8.83
CA GLY A 23 6.88 10.80 10.02
C GLY A 23 5.53 10.63 10.74
N ILE A 24 4.43 10.65 9.99
CA ILE A 24 3.08 10.43 10.54
C ILE A 24 2.98 9.07 11.23
N ASN A 25 3.44 8.00 10.57
CA ASN A 25 3.41 6.65 11.14
C ASN A 25 4.20 6.55 12.46
N ILE A 26 5.40 7.15 12.49
CA ILE A 26 6.23 7.20 13.70
C ILE A 26 5.52 7.96 14.82
N LEU A 27 4.94 9.12 14.51
CA LEU A 27 4.22 9.94 15.51
C LEU A 27 2.99 9.22 16.06
N VAL A 28 2.19 8.58 15.20
CA VAL A 28 1.03 7.78 15.61
C VAL A 28 1.47 6.61 16.50
N PHE A 29 2.53 5.89 16.12
CA PHE A 29 3.05 4.79 16.92
C PHE A 29 3.51 5.25 18.30
N LEU A 30 4.32 6.32 18.37
CA LEU A 30 4.79 6.87 19.64
C LEU A 30 3.62 7.30 20.53
N TRP A 31 2.62 7.97 19.95
CA TRP A 31 1.42 8.37 20.68
C TRP A 31 0.68 7.16 21.27
N LEU A 32 0.43 6.10 20.48
CA LEU A 32 -0.22 4.89 20.97
C LEU A 32 0.62 4.14 22.02
N THR A 33 1.94 4.14 21.88
CA THR A 33 2.85 3.59 22.89
C THR A 33 2.71 4.33 24.23
N LEU A 34 2.57 5.66 24.21
CA LEU A 34 2.49 6.47 25.44
C LEU A 34 1.15 6.35 26.17
N ILE A 35 0.03 6.19 25.45
CA ILE A 35 -1.32 6.19 26.06
C ILE A 35 -1.80 4.82 26.55
N GLY A 36 -1.08 3.74 26.26
CA GLY A 36 -1.48 2.39 26.70
C GLY A 36 -0.78 1.22 26.02
N GLY A 37 0.08 1.49 25.03
CA GLY A 37 0.97 0.50 24.42
C GLY A 37 0.56 0.10 23.00
N SER A 38 1.52 0.05 22.08
CA SER A 38 1.29 -0.33 20.68
C SER A 38 1.05 -1.83 20.45
N THR A 39 1.11 -2.65 21.50
CA THR A 39 0.74 -4.08 21.48
C THR A 39 -0.59 -4.36 22.18
N ASN A 40 -1.20 -3.35 22.81
CA ASN A 40 -2.48 -3.49 23.48
C ASN A 40 -3.63 -3.39 22.46
N ILE A 41 -4.30 -4.51 22.23
CA ILE A 41 -5.42 -4.61 21.27
C ILE A 41 -6.51 -3.58 21.54
N SER A 42 -6.89 -3.37 22.81
CA SER A 42 -7.93 -2.39 23.15
C SER A 42 -7.52 -0.99 22.73
N VAL A 43 -6.27 -0.60 22.96
CA VAL A 43 -5.73 0.71 22.55
C VAL A 43 -5.77 0.82 21.03
N LEU A 44 -5.30 -0.18 20.30
CA LEU A 44 -5.28 -0.18 18.83
C LEU A 44 -6.69 -0.02 18.25
N VAL A 45 -7.65 -0.81 18.73
CA VAL A 45 -9.04 -0.81 18.24
C VAL A 45 -9.73 0.51 18.55
N THR A 46 -9.61 1.03 19.77
CA THR A 46 -10.21 2.32 20.16
C THR A 46 -9.67 3.49 19.33
N HIS A 47 -8.42 3.42 18.87
CA HIS A 47 -7.77 4.53 18.16
C HIS A 47 -7.73 4.38 16.64
N GLY A 48 -8.35 3.33 16.08
CA GLY A 48 -8.63 3.25 14.65
C GLY A 48 -8.10 2.02 13.91
N ALA A 49 -7.64 0.99 14.62
CA ALA A 49 -7.32 -0.28 13.97
C ALA A 49 -8.59 -0.90 13.38
N LEU A 50 -8.47 -1.50 12.20
CA LEU A 50 -9.61 -2.08 11.51
C LEU A 50 -9.86 -3.48 12.07
N VAL A 51 -11.07 -3.69 12.58
CA VAL A 51 -11.59 -5.02 12.92
C VAL A 51 -12.80 -5.27 12.01
N PRO A 52 -12.75 -6.26 11.11
CA PRO A 52 -13.80 -6.43 10.11
C PRO A 52 -15.20 -6.50 10.71
N VAL A 53 -15.42 -7.32 11.75
CA VAL A 53 -16.75 -7.47 12.36
C VAL A 53 -17.33 -6.16 12.91
N LEU A 54 -16.50 -5.23 13.39
CA LEU A 54 -16.99 -3.93 13.86
C LEU A 54 -17.49 -3.09 12.69
N VAL A 55 -16.70 -3.04 11.61
CA VAL A 55 -17.01 -2.27 10.40
C VAL A 55 -18.24 -2.83 9.69
N GLN A 56 -18.34 -4.15 9.58
CA GLN A 56 -19.50 -4.83 8.98
C GLN A 56 -20.79 -4.54 9.76
N ASN A 57 -20.71 -4.39 11.08
CA ASN A 57 -21.82 -3.97 11.95
C ASN A 57 -22.05 -2.44 11.98
N GLY A 58 -21.46 -1.69 11.05
CA GLY A 58 -21.66 -0.24 10.92
C GLY A 58 -20.84 0.62 11.88
N GLN A 59 -19.88 0.05 12.60
CA GLN A 59 -19.03 0.77 13.55
C GLN A 59 -17.64 1.05 12.94
N GLY A 60 -17.15 2.28 13.07
CA GLY A 60 -15.75 2.54 12.75
C GLY A 60 -15.40 2.51 11.26
N LEU A 61 -16.26 3.00 10.35
CA LEU A 61 -15.93 3.08 8.91
C LEU A 61 -14.62 3.84 8.62
N TRP A 62 -14.25 4.80 9.46
CA TRP A 62 -12.96 5.53 9.36
C TRP A 62 -11.74 4.65 9.61
N THR A 63 -11.89 3.47 10.22
CA THR A 63 -10.81 2.51 10.45
C THR A 63 -10.26 1.92 9.15
N ILE A 64 -11.04 1.91 8.07
CA ILE A 64 -10.56 1.54 6.72
C ILE A 64 -9.41 2.43 6.27
N PHE A 65 -9.43 3.71 6.66
CA PHE A 65 -8.35 4.65 6.36
C PHE A 65 -7.31 4.72 7.48
N THR A 66 -7.75 4.90 8.73
CA THR A 66 -6.84 5.17 9.86
C THR A 66 -5.94 3.98 10.22
N SER A 67 -6.41 2.75 10.01
CA SER A 67 -5.59 1.55 10.23
C SER A 67 -4.32 1.49 9.37
N MET A 68 -4.27 2.23 8.24
CA MET A 68 -3.07 2.36 7.42
C MET A 68 -1.90 3.03 8.18
N PHE A 69 -2.17 3.70 9.30
CA PHE A 69 -1.18 4.47 10.06
C PHE A 69 -0.89 3.90 11.45
N ILE A 70 -1.62 2.87 11.88
CA ILE A 70 -1.48 2.23 13.18
C ILE A 70 -0.58 1.01 13.04
N HIS A 71 0.31 0.77 14.00
CA HIS A 71 1.28 -0.34 13.93
C HIS A 71 1.30 -1.14 15.24
N ILE A 72 1.32 -2.46 15.10
CA ILE A 72 1.32 -3.41 16.23
C ILE A 72 2.77 -3.76 16.58
N GLY A 73 3.28 -3.21 17.67
CA GLY A 73 4.65 -3.48 18.14
C GLY A 73 5.76 -2.85 17.30
N PHE A 74 6.98 -2.88 17.85
CA PHE A 74 8.13 -2.16 17.30
C PHE A 74 8.65 -2.75 15.98
N GLU A 75 8.76 -4.08 15.88
CA GLU A 75 9.28 -4.75 14.68
C GLU A 75 8.41 -4.43 13.46
N HIS A 76 7.09 -4.41 13.64
CA HIS A 76 6.16 -4.14 12.56
C HIS A 76 6.33 -2.72 11.98
N ILE A 77 6.40 -1.69 12.83
CA ILE A 77 6.68 -0.34 12.34
C ILE A 77 8.07 -0.23 11.75
N LEU A 78 9.09 -0.83 12.36
CA LEU A 78 10.47 -0.77 11.89
C LEU A 78 10.57 -1.27 10.44
N PHE A 79 10.08 -2.47 10.16
CA PHE A 79 10.17 -3.05 8.83
C PHE A 79 9.29 -2.33 7.80
N ASN A 80 8.09 -1.87 8.19
CA ASN A 80 7.26 -1.05 7.30
C ASN A 80 7.92 0.28 6.95
N MET A 81 8.53 0.97 7.91
CA MET A 81 9.16 2.26 7.66
C MET A 81 10.44 2.11 6.84
N ILE A 82 11.23 1.05 7.05
CA ILE A 82 12.37 0.73 6.19
C ILE A 82 11.88 0.48 4.76
N ALA A 83 10.90 -0.41 4.57
CA ALA A 83 10.38 -0.74 3.24
C ALA A 83 9.79 0.49 2.54
N LEU A 84 8.93 1.25 3.23
CA LEU A 84 8.31 2.46 2.69
C LEU A 84 9.37 3.52 2.38
N TYR A 85 10.33 3.76 3.27
CA TYR A 85 11.34 4.78 3.05
C TYR A 85 12.20 4.46 1.83
N PHE A 86 12.71 3.24 1.69
CA PHE A 86 13.63 2.90 0.58
C PHE A 86 12.91 2.69 -0.74
N ILE A 87 11.81 1.92 -0.75
CA ILE A 87 11.10 1.59 -2.00
C ILE A 87 10.19 2.76 -2.41
N GLY A 88 9.53 3.40 -1.44
CA GLY A 88 8.63 4.53 -1.67
C GLY A 88 9.36 5.76 -2.18
N ARG A 89 10.51 6.13 -1.57
CA ARG A 89 11.28 7.30 -2.02
C ARG A 89 11.75 7.19 -3.47
N LEU A 90 12.13 5.98 -3.88
CA LEU A 90 12.64 5.73 -5.22
C LEU A 90 11.49 5.87 -6.22
N LEU A 91 10.35 5.26 -5.90
CA LEU A 91 9.15 5.36 -6.73
C LEU A 91 8.66 6.82 -6.83
N GLU A 92 8.54 7.52 -5.70
CA GLU A 92 8.09 8.92 -5.64
C GLU A 92 8.91 9.84 -6.55
N ARG A 93 10.24 9.70 -6.53
CA ARG A 93 11.13 10.47 -7.43
C ARG A 93 10.87 10.19 -8.91
N MET A 94 10.52 8.96 -9.25
CA MET A 94 10.28 8.56 -10.64
C MET A 94 8.93 9.04 -11.16
N ILE A 95 7.87 8.79 -10.38
CA ILE A 95 6.49 9.01 -10.82
C ILE A 95 5.92 10.38 -10.39
N GLY A 96 6.56 11.03 -9.42
CA GLY A 96 6.16 12.32 -8.86
C GLY A 96 5.19 12.19 -7.67
N HIS A 97 5.20 13.21 -6.81
CA HIS A 97 4.49 13.27 -5.53
C HIS A 97 3.00 12.92 -5.63
N TRP A 98 2.27 13.49 -6.61
CA TRP A 98 0.83 13.25 -6.73
C TRP A 98 0.45 11.83 -7.12
N LYS A 99 1.16 11.23 -8.07
CA LYS A 99 0.90 9.84 -8.43
C LYS A 99 1.22 8.92 -7.27
N PHE A 100 2.31 9.21 -6.55
CA PHE A 100 2.72 8.45 -5.38
C PHE A 100 1.68 8.48 -4.25
N VAL A 101 1.18 9.67 -3.87
CA VAL A 101 0.11 9.80 -2.87
C VAL A 101 -1.12 9.01 -3.28
N LEU A 102 -1.59 9.16 -4.51
CA LEU A 102 -2.80 8.48 -4.99
C LEU A 102 -2.63 6.97 -4.92
N ILE A 103 -1.50 6.45 -5.39
CA ILE A 103 -1.19 5.02 -5.31
C ILE A 103 -1.16 4.55 -3.86
N TYR A 104 -0.44 5.23 -2.97
CA TYR A 104 -0.33 4.83 -1.56
C TYR A 104 -1.71 4.76 -0.89
N ILE A 105 -2.51 5.81 -1.05
CA ILE A 105 -3.83 5.91 -0.40
C ILE A 105 -4.80 4.89 -0.99
N PHE A 106 -4.96 4.84 -2.31
CA PHE A 106 -5.94 3.94 -2.93
C PHE A 106 -5.55 2.47 -2.81
N SER A 107 -4.26 2.11 -2.88
CA SER A 107 -3.84 0.73 -2.62
C SER A 107 -4.05 0.33 -1.17
N GLY A 108 -3.80 1.21 -0.21
CA GLY A 108 -4.07 0.93 1.21
C GLY A 108 -5.56 0.77 1.51
N LEU A 109 -6.40 1.66 0.98
CA LEU A 109 -7.85 1.56 1.10
C LEU A 109 -8.38 0.27 0.48
N PHE A 110 -7.90 -0.09 -0.71
CA PHE A 110 -8.31 -1.31 -1.39
C PHE A 110 -7.81 -2.57 -0.65
N ALA A 111 -6.60 -2.55 -0.10
CA ALA A 111 -6.07 -3.61 0.76
C ALA A 111 -6.97 -3.82 1.99
N ASN A 112 -7.38 -2.74 2.65
CA ASN A 112 -8.26 -2.82 3.81
C ASN A 112 -9.69 -3.24 3.44
N LEU A 113 -10.19 -2.86 2.26
CA LEU A 113 -11.46 -3.34 1.74
C LEU A 113 -11.42 -4.85 1.43
N ALA A 114 -10.33 -5.33 0.83
CA ALA A 114 -10.12 -6.77 0.61
C ALA A 114 -10.04 -7.52 1.95
N SER A 115 -9.33 -6.96 2.93
CA SER A 115 -9.27 -7.52 4.28
C SER A 115 -10.63 -7.58 4.93
N LEU A 116 -11.42 -6.51 4.86
CA LEU A 116 -12.76 -6.42 5.41
C LEU A 116 -13.68 -7.50 4.83
N ALA A 117 -13.54 -7.78 3.53
CA ALA A 117 -14.40 -8.73 2.83
C ALA A 117 -14.00 -10.20 2.99
N LEU A 118 -12.71 -10.51 3.17
CA LEU A 118 -12.18 -11.87 3.01
C LEU A 118 -11.33 -12.38 4.19
N SER A 119 -10.95 -11.53 5.14
CA SER A 119 -10.17 -11.97 6.32
C SER A 119 -11.07 -12.52 7.42
N ASN A 120 -10.45 -13.12 8.43
CA ASN A 120 -11.16 -13.53 9.64
C ASN A 120 -11.88 -12.30 10.26
N PRO A 121 -13.19 -12.37 10.57
CA PRO A 121 -13.95 -11.24 11.09
C PRO A 121 -13.38 -10.61 12.38
N ASN A 122 -12.69 -11.42 13.19
CA ASN A 122 -12.07 -11.00 14.45
C ASN A 122 -10.59 -10.63 14.31
N SER A 123 -10.03 -10.68 13.09
CA SER A 123 -8.67 -10.23 12.86
C SER A 123 -8.53 -8.73 13.05
N ILE A 124 -7.32 -8.29 13.40
CA ILE A 124 -6.98 -6.88 13.52
C ILE A 124 -6.07 -6.53 12.35
N SER A 125 -6.50 -5.58 11.53
CA SER A 125 -5.67 -4.98 10.49
C SER A 125 -5.17 -3.62 10.98
N ALA A 126 -3.84 -3.49 11.04
CA ALA A 126 -3.15 -2.26 11.38
C ALA A 126 -1.78 -2.29 10.71
N GLY A 127 -1.48 -1.31 9.86
CA GLY A 127 -0.16 -1.12 9.28
C GLY A 127 -0.21 -0.48 7.90
N ALA A 128 0.91 0.14 7.52
CA ALA A 128 1.10 0.69 6.18
C ALA A 128 1.33 -0.38 5.10
N SER A 129 1.45 -1.64 5.50
CA SER A 129 1.98 -2.73 4.66
C SER A 129 1.10 -3.04 3.44
N GLY A 130 -0.23 -2.90 3.53
CA GLY A 130 -1.11 -3.00 2.36
C GLY A 130 -0.79 -1.97 1.28
N ALA A 131 -0.53 -0.71 1.68
CA ALA A 131 -0.12 0.34 0.76
C ALA A 131 1.31 0.12 0.23
N ILE A 132 2.22 -0.41 1.05
CA ILE A 132 3.58 -0.78 0.63
C ILE A 132 3.54 -1.89 -0.42
N PHE A 133 2.69 -2.89 -0.26
CA PHE A 133 2.49 -3.91 -1.29
C PHE A 133 1.87 -3.31 -2.55
N GLY A 134 1.03 -2.28 -2.43
CA GLY A 134 0.61 -1.46 -3.58
C GLY A 134 1.76 -0.80 -4.32
N ILE A 135 2.70 -0.19 -3.60
CA ILE A 135 3.95 0.35 -4.17
C ILE A 135 4.74 -0.75 -4.89
N ILE A 136 4.85 -1.95 -4.32
CA ILE A 136 5.47 -3.11 -4.98
C ILE A 136 4.69 -3.48 -6.26
N GLY A 137 3.36 -3.49 -6.22
CA GLY A 137 2.52 -3.71 -7.39
C GLY A 137 2.80 -2.73 -8.54
N VAL A 138 3.09 -1.47 -8.21
CA VAL A 138 3.53 -0.48 -9.21
C VAL A 138 4.85 -0.87 -9.86
N TRP A 139 5.83 -1.30 -9.07
CA TRP A 139 7.11 -1.77 -9.61
C TRP A 139 6.96 -2.99 -10.51
N LEU A 140 6.10 -3.93 -10.15
CA LEU A 140 5.79 -5.09 -11.00
C LEU A 140 5.12 -4.68 -12.31
N MET A 141 4.18 -3.72 -12.27
CA MET A 141 3.58 -3.18 -13.48
C MET A 141 4.65 -2.51 -14.35
N MET A 142 5.49 -1.67 -13.76
CA MET A 142 6.54 -0.95 -14.49
C MET A 142 7.52 -1.90 -15.18
N ALA A 143 7.90 -2.98 -14.50
CA ALA A 143 8.74 -4.04 -15.05
C ALA A 143 8.06 -4.78 -16.23
N GLU A 144 6.77 -5.06 -16.12
CA GLU A 144 6.01 -5.76 -17.17
C GLU A 144 5.80 -4.87 -18.40
N GLN A 145 5.46 -3.59 -18.20
CA GLN A 145 4.96 -2.68 -19.23
C GLN A 145 6.07 -1.91 -19.95
N TYR A 146 7.15 -1.54 -19.25
CA TYR A 146 8.24 -0.73 -19.80
C TYR A 146 9.50 -1.57 -19.96
N ARG A 147 9.40 -2.67 -20.73
CA ARG A 147 10.47 -3.66 -20.91
C ARG A 147 11.73 -3.12 -21.58
N GLU A 148 11.64 -1.96 -22.22
CA GLU A 148 12.78 -1.26 -22.81
C GLU A 148 13.78 -0.73 -21.76
N TYR A 149 13.43 -0.76 -20.47
CA TYR A 149 14.27 -0.30 -19.36
C TYR A 149 14.67 -1.48 -18.46
N PRO A 150 15.86 -2.08 -18.68
CA PRO A 150 16.33 -3.23 -17.87
C PRO A 150 16.33 -2.98 -16.36
N ALA A 151 16.66 -1.76 -15.93
CA ALA A 151 16.63 -1.38 -14.52
C ALA A 151 15.24 -1.51 -13.88
N LEU A 152 14.16 -1.28 -14.64
CA LEU A 152 12.79 -1.49 -14.15
C LEU A 152 12.47 -2.97 -14.01
N ILE A 153 12.95 -3.79 -14.94
CA ILE A 153 12.78 -5.25 -14.89
C ILE A 153 13.51 -5.82 -13.66
N ASP A 154 14.76 -5.41 -13.43
CA ASP A 154 15.56 -5.91 -12.32
C ASP A 154 14.98 -5.46 -10.97
N MET A 155 14.53 -4.20 -10.87
CA MET A 155 13.80 -3.74 -9.69
C MET A 155 12.50 -4.54 -9.49
N GLY A 156 11.74 -4.81 -10.56
CA GLY A 156 10.55 -5.66 -10.50
C GLY A 156 10.83 -7.07 -9.99
N LYS A 157 11.93 -7.71 -10.44
CA LYS A 157 12.36 -9.02 -9.93
C LYS A 157 12.72 -8.97 -8.44
N GLN A 158 13.43 -7.93 -8.01
CA GLN A 158 13.75 -7.74 -6.58
C GLN A 158 12.48 -7.55 -5.74
N MET A 159 11.52 -6.76 -6.23
CA MET A 159 10.24 -6.56 -5.55
C MET A 159 9.39 -7.84 -5.53
N LEU A 160 9.44 -8.64 -6.60
CA LEU A 160 8.79 -9.95 -6.63
C LEU A 160 9.42 -10.91 -5.61
N LEU A 161 10.74 -10.96 -5.54
CA LEU A 161 11.45 -11.76 -4.54
C LEU A 161 11.09 -11.31 -3.12
N PHE A 162 11.13 -10.01 -2.85
CA PHE A 162 10.72 -9.45 -1.55
C PHE A 162 9.28 -9.84 -1.20
N THR A 163 8.36 -9.76 -2.16
CA THR A 163 6.96 -10.18 -1.99
C THR A 163 6.85 -11.65 -1.63
N VAL A 164 7.53 -12.54 -2.38
CA VAL A 164 7.49 -13.99 -2.14
C VAL A 164 8.06 -14.33 -0.76
N LEU A 165 9.21 -13.76 -0.39
CA LEU A 165 9.81 -13.98 0.92
C LEU A 165 8.91 -13.47 2.05
N GLY A 166 8.31 -12.29 1.89
CA GLY A 166 7.37 -11.73 2.86
C GLY A 166 6.12 -12.60 3.04
N LEU A 167 5.53 -13.10 1.94
CA LEU A 167 4.38 -14.00 1.99
C LEU A 167 4.71 -15.35 2.63
N ILE A 168 5.88 -15.92 2.33
CA ILE A 168 6.35 -17.16 2.98
C ILE A 168 6.51 -16.94 4.48
N SER A 169 7.14 -15.85 4.90
CA SER A 169 7.24 -15.50 6.33
C SER A 169 5.86 -15.34 6.98
N GLY A 170 4.91 -14.75 6.26
CA GLY A 170 3.49 -14.67 6.60
C GLY A 170 2.87 -16.02 6.94
N LEU A 171 3.09 -17.00 6.07
CA LEU A 171 2.55 -18.35 6.22
C LEU A 171 3.23 -19.15 7.35
N LEU A 172 4.48 -18.84 7.67
CA LEU A 172 5.31 -19.61 8.61
C LEU A 172 5.23 -19.16 10.07
N GLY A 173 4.50 -18.10 10.41
CA GLY A 173 4.25 -17.78 11.82
C GLY A 173 4.10 -16.31 12.20
N THR A 174 4.22 -15.35 11.28
CA THR A 174 3.85 -13.96 11.58
C THR A 174 2.34 -13.80 11.42
N ASN A 175 1.64 -13.15 12.37
CA ASN A 175 0.21 -12.79 12.29
C ASN A 175 -0.02 -11.69 11.22
N MET A 176 0.44 -11.94 10.00
CA MET A 176 0.44 -11.02 8.89
C MET A 176 -0.88 -11.15 8.13
N ASN A 177 -1.51 -10.02 7.84
CA ASN A 177 -2.75 -10.00 7.07
C ASN A 177 -2.48 -10.24 5.58
N ILE A 178 -2.31 -11.50 5.16
CA ILE A 178 -1.95 -11.89 3.78
C ILE A 178 -2.96 -11.33 2.77
N ILE A 179 -4.25 -11.32 3.11
CA ILE A 179 -5.32 -10.79 2.25
C ILE A 179 -5.12 -9.31 1.96
N ALA A 180 -4.82 -8.49 2.98
CA ALA A 180 -4.51 -7.08 2.79
C ALA A 180 -3.28 -6.88 1.88
N HIS A 181 -2.23 -7.67 2.08
CA HIS A 181 -1.02 -7.60 1.25
C HIS A 181 -1.30 -7.92 -0.22
N LEU A 182 -2.04 -9.00 -0.50
CA LEU A 182 -2.44 -9.36 -1.86
C LEU A 182 -3.38 -8.31 -2.48
N GLY A 183 -4.35 -7.82 -1.72
CA GLY A 183 -5.24 -6.74 -2.16
C GLY A 183 -4.48 -5.46 -2.51
N GLY A 184 -3.48 -5.10 -1.69
CA GLY A 184 -2.56 -4.00 -1.95
C GLY A 184 -1.77 -4.21 -3.23
N LEU A 185 -1.10 -5.37 -3.36
CA LEU A 185 -0.28 -5.73 -4.54
C LEU A 185 -1.08 -5.64 -5.84
N VAL A 186 -2.25 -6.29 -5.89
CA VAL A 186 -3.11 -6.33 -7.07
C VAL A 186 -3.63 -4.94 -7.39
N SER A 187 -4.14 -4.20 -6.40
CA SER A 187 -4.67 -2.85 -6.64
C SER A 187 -3.58 -1.89 -7.11
N GLY A 188 -2.39 -1.91 -6.50
CA GLY A 188 -1.27 -1.08 -6.93
C GLY A 188 -0.86 -1.34 -8.37
N PHE A 189 -0.77 -2.62 -8.77
CA PHE A 189 -0.50 -3.02 -10.15
C PHE A 189 -1.55 -2.49 -11.13
N LEU A 190 -2.84 -2.64 -10.82
CA LEU A 190 -3.94 -2.18 -11.67
C LEU A 190 -4.06 -0.64 -11.70
N ILE A 191 -3.95 0.03 -10.56
CA ILE A 191 -3.96 1.50 -10.45
C ILE A 191 -2.82 2.09 -11.28
N ALA A 192 -1.65 1.46 -11.26
CA ALA A 192 -0.51 1.91 -12.04
C ALA A 192 -0.81 1.88 -13.55
N TYR A 193 -1.51 0.86 -14.08
CA TYR A 193 -1.96 0.87 -15.47
C TYR A 193 -2.95 1.99 -15.79
N VAL A 194 -3.88 2.26 -14.87
CA VAL A 194 -4.85 3.36 -15.02
C VAL A 194 -4.11 4.70 -15.11
N ILE A 195 -3.22 4.97 -14.15
CA ILE A 195 -2.47 6.23 -14.07
C ILE A 195 -1.49 6.36 -15.25
N GLY A 196 -0.69 5.33 -15.50
CA GLY A 196 0.39 5.33 -16.49
C GLY A 196 1.53 6.32 -16.19
N PHE A 197 2.69 6.05 -16.79
CA PHE A 197 3.90 6.85 -16.59
C PHE A 197 4.49 7.24 -17.94
N PRO A 198 3.96 8.29 -18.60
CA PRO A 198 4.32 8.64 -19.98
C PRO A 198 5.80 8.86 -20.25
N LYS A 199 6.60 9.14 -19.21
CA LYS A 199 8.06 9.28 -19.31
C LYS A 199 8.76 7.98 -19.71
N PHE A 200 8.18 6.82 -19.38
CA PHE A 200 8.73 5.51 -19.70
C PHE A 200 8.06 4.88 -20.92
N GLY A 201 6.92 5.42 -21.36
CA GLY A 201 6.18 4.90 -22.51
C GLY A 201 4.67 5.04 -22.34
N LYS A 202 3.92 4.65 -23.38
CA LYS A 202 2.46 4.64 -23.34
C LYS A 202 1.96 3.28 -22.83
N VAL A 203 0.96 3.32 -21.95
CA VAL A 203 0.19 2.13 -21.59
C VAL A 203 -0.87 1.91 -22.68
N PRO A 204 -1.00 0.70 -23.26
CA PRO A 204 -2.07 0.38 -24.20
C PRO A 204 -3.45 0.65 -23.61
N THR A 205 -4.34 1.25 -24.41
CA THR A 205 -5.68 1.66 -23.96
C THR A 205 -6.48 0.50 -23.39
N TRP A 206 -6.37 -0.71 -23.95
CA TRP A 206 -7.07 -1.89 -23.46
C TRP A 206 -6.62 -2.32 -22.05
N LYS A 207 -5.31 -2.25 -21.74
CA LYS A 207 -4.79 -2.53 -20.39
C LYS A 207 -5.30 -1.49 -19.39
N ARG A 208 -5.33 -0.22 -19.79
CA ARG A 208 -5.84 0.89 -18.97
C ARG A 208 -7.33 0.73 -18.65
N ILE A 209 -8.16 0.54 -19.68
CA ILE A 209 -9.62 0.37 -19.51
C ILE A 209 -9.92 -0.92 -18.76
N GLY A 210 -9.28 -2.03 -19.13
CA GLY A 210 -9.47 -3.32 -18.47
C GLY A 210 -9.11 -3.26 -16.99
N SER A 211 -8.01 -2.59 -16.63
CA SER A 211 -7.63 -2.40 -15.23
C SER A 211 -8.64 -1.53 -14.46
N ALA A 212 -9.15 -0.45 -15.07
CA ALA A 212 -10.16 0.38 -14.45
C ALA A 212 -11.46 -0.39 -14.19
N ILE A 213 -11.94 -1.16 -15.17
CA ILE A 213 -13.13 -2.02 -15.02
C ILE A 213 -12.89 -3.05 -13.92
N LEU A 214 -11.75 -3.73 -13.94
CA LEU A 214 -11.44 -4.76 -12.95
C LEU A 214 -11.39 -4.21 -11.53
N ILE A 215 -10.79 -3.03 -11.31
CA ILE A 215 -10.79 -2.35 -10.00
C ILE A 215 -12.22 -2.12 -9.53
N VAL A 216 -13.09 -1.57 -10.38
CA VAL A 216 -14.48 -1.27 -10.03
C VAL A 216 -15.24 -2.57 -9.69
N LEU A 217 -15.09 -3.61 -10.50
CA LEU A 217 -15.72 -4.91 -10.24
C LEU A 217 -15.26 -5.53 -8.92
N MET A 218 -13.95 -5.47 -8.63
CA MET A 218 -13.41 -5.96 -7.37
C MET A 218 -13.91 -5.13 -6.17
N MET A 219 -13.98 -3.80 -6.29
CA MET A 219 -14.54 -2.95 -5.23
C MET A 219 -16.00 -3.31 -4.95
N ILE A 220 -16.83 -3.46 -5.99
CA ILE A 220 -18.24 -3.86 -5.83
C ILE A 220 -18.33 -5.24 -5.18
N ALA A 221 -17.52 -6.20 -5.62
CA ALA A 221 -17.50 -7.55 -5.07
C ALA A 221 -17.11 -7.54 -3.59
N PHE A 222 -16.05 -6.81 -3.21
CA PHE A 222 -15.61 -6.72 -1.82
C PHE A 222 -16.61 -5.98 -0.94
N CYS A 223 -17.19 -4.87 -1.41
CA CYS A 223 -18.25 -4.19 -0.66
C CYS A 223 -19.46 -5.11 -0.44
N LYS A 224 -19.89 -5.85 -1.47
CA LYS A 224 -21.00 -6.80 -1.33
C LYS A 224 -20.65 -7.87 -0.31
N LEU A 225 -19.51 -8.54 -0.46
CA LEU A 225 -19.06 -9.57 0.47
C LEU A 225 -18.95 -9.05 1.91
N ALA A 226 -18.43 -7.84 2.10
CA ALA A 226 -18.27 -7.22 3.40
C ALA A 226 -19.61 -6.97 4.12
N PHE A 227 -20.65 -6.52 3.42
CA PHE A 227 -21.89 -6.02 4.06
C PHE A 227 -23.13 -6.88 3.82
N THR A 228 -23.01 -8.02 3.12
CA THR A 228 -24.14 -8.95 2.91
C THR A 228 -23.90 -10.33 3.51
N SER A 229 -22.84 -10.50 4.31
CA SER A 229 -22.53 -11.74 5.03
C SER A 229 -22.95 -11.70 6.49
#